data_AF-A0AAJ0GH09-F1
#
_entry.id   AF-A0AAJ0GH09-F1
#
_cell.length_a   1.000
_cell.length_b   1.000
_cell.length_c   1.000
_cell.angle_alpha   90.00
_cell.angle_beta   90.00
_cell.angle_gamma   90.00
#
_symmetry.space_group_name_H-M   'P 1'
#
loop_
_entity.id
_entity.type
_entity.pdbx_description
1 polymer ?
#
loop_
_entity_poly.entity_id
_entity_poly.type
_entity_poly.pdbx_seq_one_letter_code
_entity_poly.pdbx_strand_id
1 'polypeptide(L)'
;MSNTHLSAHPNDPYQWRESVLSTRSLSYLSVAADATRSRSVSGTTAHLLRRNTDMTDDSDYSLEMELNDIPELPDSVAESPLFLLPREIRDRVYAFCLTAEDNLAVEWPAPHKACHLQPQLARTCRIIHDEAAPLLYTLNLLTFHHPSDANMFVRAIASPSFAPHTSQLNLHIRAQDTRIWMSYLTSRDSKRSLEADFPHLRQLHIRFRSNKWNHSHTPEANLKAWSDDSRLDEIIDGVRNVYLPSGSAQLSKHERDIRNYFPPHGEATNHHSHRHTTTTAPPERHYPSPTIKVVCVCRVHTSHFNILTTDPPPPLPASPLNGPDLSNANNGTGVIQQTPPTIALPPDHTTPVKENDPFHGFAPIDLRSAPTKRLRDPDLGSTAIAQTVFADKNGVLLSLEINCLDPKKEPVLLG
;
A
#
# COMPACT_ATOMS: atom_id res chain seq x y z
N MET A 1 56.32 -21.43 -20.94
CA MET A 1 56.32 -20.94 -19.55
C MET A 1 56.35 -19.42 -19.60
N SER A 2 55.19 -18.79 -19.49
CA SER A 2 55.05 -17.32 -19.53
C SER A 2 53.88 -16.97 -18.62
N ASN A 3 54.19 -16.51 -17.41
CA ASN A 3 53.21 -16.04 -16.43
C ASN A 3 52.79 -14.61 -16.80
N THR A 4 51.56 -14.44 -17.27
CA THR A 4 50.88 -13.14 -17.34
C THR A 4 50.25 -12.85 -15.99
N HIS A 5 50.83 -11.88 -15.29
CA HIS A 5 50.27 -11.25 -14.09
C HIS A 5 49.02 -10.45 -14.48
N LEU A 6 47.85 -10.90 -14.05
CA LEU A 6 46.62 -10.09 -14.03
C LEU A 6 46.67 -9.20 -12.78
N SER A 7 46.75 -7.89 -12.99
CA SER A 7 46.62 -6.89 -11.92
C SER A 7 45.17 -6.86 -11.43
N ALA A 8 44.97 -7.16 -10.15
CA ALA A 8 43.73 -6.88 -9.46
C ALA A 8 43.56 -5.35 -9.36
N HIS A 9 42.53 -4.82 -10.00
CA HIS A 9 42.08 -3.45 -9.72
C HIS A 9 41.50 -3.43 -8.30
N PRO A 10 41.87 -2.46 -7.44
CA PRO A 10 41.21 -2.28 -6.16
C PRO A 10 39.75 -1.87 -6.38
N ASN A 11 38.84 -2.51 -5.64
CA ASN A 11 37.43 -2.15 -5.60
C ASN A 11 37.29 -0.67 -5.24
N ASP A 12 36.61 0.09 -6.09
CA ASP A 12 36.22 1.48 -5.87
C ASP A 12 35.27 1.57 -4.65
N PRO A 13 35.66 2.26 -3.56
CA PRO A 13 34.83 2.42 -2.37
C PRO A 13 33.70 3.44 -2.55
N TYR A 14 33.63 4.17 -3.67
CA TYR A 14 32.62 5.19 -3.98
C TYR A 14 31.56 4.72 -4.97
N GLN A 15 31.15 3.45 -4.85
CA GLN A 15 29.94 3.00 -5.50
C GLN A 15 28.75 3.63 -4.76
N TRP A 16 28.34 4.82 -5.22
CA TRP A 16 27.10 5.50 -4.86
C TRP A 16 26.06 4.45 -4.52
N ARG A 17 25.54 4.40 -3.29
CA ARG A 17 24.44 3.49 -2.97
C ARG A 17 23.25 3.97 -3.79
N GLU A 18 23.10 3.34 -4.93
CA GLU A 18 22.17 3.72 -5.96
C GLU A 18 20.77 3.71 -5.34
N SER A 19 20.01 4.79 -5.55
CA SER A 19 18.58 4.77 -5.23
C SER A 19 17.98 3.50 -5.83
N VAL A 20 17.29 2.71 -5.00
CA VAL A 20 16.76 1.38 -5.38
C VAL A 20 15.79 1.45 -6.54
N LEU A 21 15.10 2.58 -6.63
CA LEU A 21 14.14 2.87 -7.68
C LEU A 21 14.88 3.13 -9.00
N SER A 22 16.16 3.54 -8.92
CA SER A 22 17.12 3.56 -9.99
C SER A 22 17.60 2.13 -10.29
N THR A 23 16.80 1.42 -11.08
CA THR A 23 17.03 0.31 -12.04
C THR A 23 18.27 -0.61 -12.01
N ARG A 24 19.31 -0.46 -11.17
CA ARG A 24 20.45 -1.39 -11.11
C ARG A 24 20.27 -2.54 -10.11
N SER A 25 19.29 -2.48 -9.21
CA SER A 25 18.93 -3.64 -8.36
C SER A 25 18.38 -4.83 -9.17
N LEU A 26 18.14 -4.66 -10.47
CA LEU A 26 17.70 -5.72 -11.40
C LEU A 26 18.85 -6.54 -11.99
N SER A 27 20.07 -5.99 -12.05
CA SER A 27 21.24 -6.73 -12.56
C SER A 27 21.64 -7.88 -11.64
N TYR A 28 21.55 -7.71 -10.31
CA TYR A 28 21.99 -8.72 -9.35
C TYR A 28 21.04 -9.93 -9.22
N LEU A 29 19.74 -9.75 -9.41
CA LEU A 29 18.77 -10.86 -9.38
C LEU A 29 18.81 -11.72 -10.65
N SER A 30 19.29 -11.19 -11.78
CA SER A 30 19.46 -11.96 -13.01
C SER A 30 20.60 -12.98 -12.94
N VAL A 31 21.68 -12.68 -12.19
CA VAL A 31 22.83 -13.58 -12.03
C VAL A 31 22.51 -14.77 -11.12
N ALA A 32 21.58 -14.62 -10.17
CA ALA A 32 21.13 -15.71 -9.32
C ALA A 32 20.22 -16.73 -10.05
N ALA A 33 19.55 -16.31 -11.13
CA ALA A 33 18.69 -17.19 -11.93
C ALA A 33 19.47 -18.06 -12.93
N ASP A 34 20.62 -17.57 -13.41
CA ASP A 34 21.46 -18.30 -14.39
C ASP A 34 22.31 -19.43 -13.77
N ALA A 35 22.33 -19.55 -12.45
CA ALA A 35 22.99 -20.65 -11.74
C ALA A 35 22.20 -21.98 -11.76
N THR A 36 21.05 -22.06 -12.42
CA THR A 36 20.20 -23.28 -12.46
C THR A 36 20.31 -24.12 -13.74
N ARG A 37 21.26 -23.82 -14.63
CA ARG A 37 21.59 -24.72 -15.76
C ARG A 37 23.00 -25.28 -15.65
N SER A 38 23.17 -26.31 -14.83
CA SER A 38 24.05 -27.46 -15.15
C SER A 38 23.96 -28.60 -14.13
N ARG A 39 23.54 -29.76 -14.66
CA ARG A 39 23.94 -31.14 -14.32
C ARG A 39 23.57 -31.76 -12.95
N SER A 40 22.68 -32.72 -13.06
CA SER A 40 22.52 -33.93 -12.26
C SER A 40 23.81 -34.72 -12.02
N VAL A 41 24.16 -35.01 -10.76
CA VAL A 41 24.77 -36.27 -10.29
C VAL A 41 24.36 -36.51 -8.83
N SER A 42 23.87 -37.72 -8.54
CA SER A 42 23.51 -38.25 -7.22
C SER A 42 24.68 -38.25 -6.21
N GLY A 43 24.39 -38.08 -4.92
CA GLY A 43 25.38 -38.32 -3.88
C GLY A 43 24.90 -37.97 -2.48
N THR A 44 24.95 -38.97 -1.61
CA THR A 44 24.47 -39.06 -0.23
C THR A 44 25.19 -38.15 0.79
N THR A 45 24.60 -38.13 1.98
CA THR A 45 25.18 -37.99 3.34
C THR A 45 25.25 -36.61 4.02
N ALA A 46 24.70 -36.64 5.22
CA ALA A 46 24.59 -35.60 6.22
C ALA A 46 25.94 -35.10 6.75
N HIS A 47 26.02 -33.81 7.04
CA HIS A 47 26.65 -33.25 8.25
C HIS A 47 26.34 -31.74 8.29
N LEU A 48 25.27 -31.36 8.99
CA LEU A 48 25.00 -29.96 9.33
C LEU A 48 25.88 -29.54 10.51
N LEU A 49 26.93 -28.78 10.20
CA LEU A 49 27.69 -28.03 11.19
C LEU A 49 26.84 -26.86 11.71
N ARG A 50 26.46 -27.00 12.98
CA ARG A 50 25.90 -26.00 13.87
C ARG A 50 26.89 -24.83 14.00
N ARG A 51 26.64 -23.74 13.26
CA ARG A 51 27.41 -22.48 13.41
C ARG A 51 26.70 -21.60 14.43
N ASN A 52 27.25 -21.55 15.64
CA ASN A 52 26.89 -20.57 16.66
C ASN A 52 27.19 -19.16 16.12
N THR A 53 26.16 -18.32 16.04
CA THR A 53 26.30 -16.87 15.89
C THR A 53 26.26 -16.27 17.29
N ASP A 54 27.44 -16.03 17.84
CA ASP A 54 27.63 -15.15 18.98
C ASP A 54 27.57 -13.71 18.46
N MET A 55 26.59 -12.94 18.92
CA MET A 55 26.28 -11.58 18.48
C MET A 55 26.52 -10.63 19.64
N THR A 56 27.78 -10.29 19.89
CA THR A 56 28.17 -9.17 20.75
C THR A 56 29.36 -8.47 20.12
N ASP A 57 29.09 -7.53 19.23
CA ASP A 57 30.01 -6.42 18.99
C ASP A 57 29.19 -5.19 18.59
N ASP A 58 29.02 -4.30 19.56
CA ASP A 58 28.26 -3.05 19.50
C ASP A 58 29.24 -1.93 19.08
N SER A 59 29.85 -2.10 17.91
CA SER A 59 30.67 -1.06 17.31
C SER A 59 29.76 -0.12 16.52
N ASP A 60 29.57 1.08 17.08
CA ASP A 60 29.11 2.30 16.40
C ASP A 60 30.03 2.58 15.19
N TYR A 61 29.82 1.86 14.09
CA TYR A 61 30.36 2.20 12.78
C TYR A 61 29.60 3.42 12.28
N SER A 62 30.06 4.60 12.72
CA SER A 62 29.72 5.87 12.09
C SER A 62 30.09 5.79 10.60
N LEU A 63 29.11 5.49 9.75
CA LEU A 63 29.20 5.50 8.29
C LEU A 63 29.26 6.95 7.73
N GLU A 64 29.89 7.87 8.46
CA GLU A 64 30.41 9.13 7.92
C GLU A 64 31.75 8.88 7.22
N MET A 65 31.82 7.82 6.40
CA MET A 65 32.93 7.55 5.51
C MET A 65 33.01 8.68 4.48
N GLU A 66 33.95 9.59 4.74
CA GLU A 66 34.72 10.39 3.78
C GLU A 66 33.98 10.78 2.49
N LEU A 67 33.03 11.72 2.59
CA LEU A 67 32.50 12.46 1.44
C LEU A 67 33.55 13.39 0.78
N ASN A 68 34.81 13.33 1.21
CA ASN A 68 35.89 14.26 0.84
C ASN A 68 36.69 13.83 -0.40
N ASP A 69 36.62 12.57 -0.84
CA ASP A 69 37.27 12.15 -2.10
C ASP A 69 36.30 12.09 -3.29
N ILE A 70 35.14 12.73 -3.18
CA ILE A 70 34.26 12.90 -4.34
C ILE A 70 35.01 13.85 -5.29
N PRO A 71 35.36 13.42 -6.53
CA PRO A 71 35.98 14.31 -7.48
C PRO A 71 35.09 15.53 -7.66
N GLU A 72 35.69 16.70 -7.44
CA GLU A 72 35.02 17.98 -7.63
C GLU A 72 34.42 18.00 -9.03
N LEU A 73 33.13 18.31 -9.12
CA LEU A 73 32.43 18.26 -10.40
C LEU A 73 33.13 19.21 -11.38
N PRO A 74 33.22 18.87 -12.67
CA PRO A 74 33.76 19.78 -13.67
C PRO A 74 33.05 21.14 -13.58
N ASP A 75 33.78 22.25 -13.76
CA ASP A 75 33.22 23.62 -13.70
C ASP A 75 32.00 23.80 -14.61
N SER A 76 31.95 23.07 -15.74
CA SER A 76 30.82 23.04 -16.65
C SER A 76 29.49 22.58 -16.02
N VAL A 77 29.53 21.80 -14.93
CA VAL A 77 28.35 21.38 -14.18
C VAL A 77 27.87 22.51 -13.25
N ALA A 78 28.79 23.29 -12.69
CA ALA A 78 28.45 24.48 -11.90
C ALA A 78 27.77 25.56 -12.76
N GLU A 79 28.09 25.61 -14.06
CA GLU A 79 27.43 26.48 -15.05
C GLU A 79 26.10 25.94 -15.58
N SER A 80 25.61 24.80 -15.09
CA SER A 80 24.34 24.25 -15.54
C SER A 80 23.19 25.24 -15.30
N PRO A 81 22.38 25.56 -16.33
CA PRO A 81 21.22 26.45 -16.18
C PRO A 81 20.23 25.99 -15.11
N LEU A 82 20.24 24.69 -14.78
CA LEU A 82 19.42 24.14 -13.70
C LEU A 82 19.73 24.80 -12.35
N PHE A 83 21.00 25.05 -12.04
CA PHE A 83 21.40 25.65 -10.76
C PHE A 83 21.17 27.16 -10.69
N LEU A 84 20.94 27.81 -11.84
CA LEU A 84 20.48 29.20 -11.91
C LEU A 84 19.00 29.36 -11.52
N LEU A 85 18.22 28.27 -11.56
CA LEU A 85 16.81 28.29 -11.19
C LEU A 85 16.66 28.36 -9.66
N PRO A 86 15.64 29.05 -9.12
CA PRO A 86 15.29 28.97 -7.70
C PRO A 86 15.02 27.53 -7.25
N ARG A 87 15.24 27.24 -5.96
CA ARG A 87 15.10 25.89 -5.40
C ARG A 87 13.72 25.29 -5.68
N GLU A 88 12.68 26.10 -5.58
CA GLU A 88 11.29 25.68 -5.78
C GLU A 88 11.03 25.22 -7.22
N ILE A 89 11.70 25.86 -8.20
CA ILE A 89 11.59 25.47 -9.60
C ILE A 89 12.37 24.17 -9.84
N ARG A 90 13.55 24.01 -9.23
CA ARG A 90 14.29 22.74 -9.28
C ARG A 90 13.49 21.60 -8.67
N ASP A 91 12.87 21.80 -7.50
CA ASP A 91 12.02 20.78 -6.86
C ASP A 91 10.84 20.37 -7.75
N ARG A 92 10.25 21.31 -8.51
CA ARG A 92 9.20 20.98 -9.50
C ARG A 92 9.73 20.13 -10.66
N VAL A 93 10.93 20.45 -11.16
CA VAL A 93 11.59 19.64 -12.19
C VAL A 93 11.90 18.24 -11.66
N TYR A 94 12.44 18.14 -10.44
CA TYR A 94 12.73 16.87 -9.80
C TYR A 94 11.47 16.06 -9.54
N ALA A 95 10.42 16.68 -9.01
CA ALA A 95 9.13 16.03 -8.77
C ALA A 95 8.53 15.48 -10.06
N PHE A 96 8.58 16.26 -11.16
CA PHE A 96 8.13 15.79 -12.47
C PHE A 96 8.90 14.55 -12.94
N CYS A 97 10.21 14.52 -12.77
CA CYS A 97 11.05 13.39 -13.17
C CYS A 97 10.95 12.17 -12.25
N LEU A 98 10.61 12.38 -10.97
CA LEU A 98 10.74 11.38 -9.90
C LEU A 98 9.40 10.95 -9.31
N THR A 99 8.26 11.43 -9.81
CA THR A 99 6.93 10.97 -9.38
C THR A 99 6.34 10.04 -10.42
N ALA A 100 5.78 8.92 -9.99
CA ALA A 100 5.12 7.99 -10.89
C ALA A 100 3.88 8.66 -11.52
N GLU A 101 3.70 8.46 -12.82
CA GLU A 101 2.54 8.97 -13.56
C GLU A 101 1.23 8.47 -12.95
N ASP A 102 0.18 9.30 -13.00
CA ASP A 102 -1.18 8.99 -12.51
C ASP A 102 -1.24 8.50 -11.05
N ASN A 103 -0.25 8.84 -10.22
CA ASN A 103 -0.07 8.32 -8.86
C ASN A 103 -0.02 6.78 -8.82
N LEU A 104 0.50 6.16 -9.89
CA LEU A 104 0.72 4.72 -9.92
C LEU A 104 1.68 4.32 -8.80
N ALA A 105 1.32 3.26 -8.10
CA ALA A 105 2.13 2.79 -7.01
C ALA A 105 3.41 2.14 -7.54
N VAL A 106 4.55 2.50 -6.93
CA VAL A 106 5.86 1.97 -7.31
C VAL A 106 6.04 0.63 -6.62
N GLU A 107 5.90 -0.45 -7.38
CA GLU A 107 6.06 -1.80 -6.86
C GLU A 107 7.50 -2.10 -6.48
N TRP A 108 7.67 -2.76 -5.34
CA TRP A 108 8.96 -3.22 -4.89
C TRP A 108 8.89 -4.69 -4.43
N PRO A 109 9.80 -5.55 -4.90
CA PRO A 109 10.73 -5.31 -6.01
C PRO A 109 9.98 -5.29 -7.36
N ALA A 110 10.35 -4.41 -8.30
CA ALA A 110 9.76 -4.36 -9.64
C ALA A 110 10.74 -4.91 -10.71
N PRO A 111 10.83 -6.25 -10.89
CA PRO A 111 11.79 -6.83 -11.82
C PRO A 111 11.54 -6.47 -13.29
N HIS A 112 10.30 -6.12 -13.66
CA HIS A 112 9.91 -5.99 -15.07
C HIS A 112 8.99 -4.81 -15.38
N LYS A 113 8.60 -4.02 -14.37
CA LYS A 113 7.70 -2.88 -14.58
C LYS A 113 8.51 -1.61 -14.77
N ALA A 114 8.55 -1.13 -16.00
CA ALA A 114 9.04 0.21 -16.29
C ALA A 114 8.08 1.21 -15.65
N CYS A 115 8.43 1.71 -14.47
CA CYS A 115 7.84 2.95 -13.99
C CYS A 115 8.45 4.08 -14.82
N HIS A 116 7.66 5.04 -15.28
CA HIS A 116 8.15 6.23 -16.03
C HIS A 116 8.98 7.19 -15.16
N LEU A 117 9.58 6.68 -14.08
CA LEU A 117 10.49 7.39 -13.21
C LEU A 117 11.85 7.54 -13.89
N GLN A 118 12.51 8.67 -13.66
CA GLN A 118 13.90 8.94 -14.06
C GLN A 118 14.84 9.01 -12.84
N PRO A 119 14.93 7.93 -12.05
CA PRO A 119 15.74 7.88 -10.83
C PRO A 119 17.25 7.96 -11.11
N GLN A 120 17.67 7.90 -12.36
CA GLN A 120 19.04 8.19 -12.79
C GLN A 120 19.43 9.64 -12.49
N LEU A 121 18.45 10.54 -12.41
CA LEU A 121 18.64 11.93 -11.99
C LEU A 121 19.32 12.02 -10.62
N ALA A 122 18.93 11.16 -9.67
CA ALA A 122 19.50 11.12 -8.34
C ALA A 122 20.96 10.62 -8.31
N ARG A 123 21.52 10.19 -9.45
CA ARG A 123 22.91 9.73 -9.57
C ARG A 123 23.84 10.73 -10.26
N THR A 124 23.33 11.89 -10.64
CA THR A 124 24.08 12.85 -11.47
C THR A 124 25.17 13.54 -10.67
N CYS A 125 24.82 14.20 -9.56
CA CYS A 125 25.77 14.83 -8.67
C CYS A 125 25.21 14.93 -7.24
N ARG A 126 26.08 15.21 -6.26
CA ARG A 126 25.71 15.31 -4.84
C ARG A 126 24.61 16.34 -4.59
N ILE A 127 24.70 17.52 -5.20
CA ILE A 127 23.68 18.57 -5.03
C ILE A 127 22.32 18.03 -5.49
N ILE A 128 22.21 17.57 -6.75
CA ILE A 128 20.94 17.04 -7.26
C ILE A 128 20.44 15.86 -6.43
N HIS A 129 21.33 14.96 -6.01
CA HIS A 129 20.98 13.85 -5.14
C HIS A 129 20.36 14.33 -3.82
N ASP A 130 21.01 15.25 -3.11
CA ASP A 130 20.57 15.73 -1.80
C ASP A 130 19.25 16.52 -1.91
N GLU A 131 19.01 17.20 -3.03
CA GLU A 131 17.76 17.90 -3.29
C GLU A 131 16.62 16.97 -3.73
N ALA A 132 16.91 16.01 -4.62
CA ALA A 132 15.91 15.24 -5.34
C ALA A 132 15.58 13.90 -4.66
N ALA A 133 16.52 13.28 -3.95
CA ALA A 133 16.29 12.01 -3.28
C ALA A 133 15.13 12.08 -2.26
N PRO A 134 15.02 13.09 -1.37
CA PRO A 134 13.87 13.20 -0.46
C PRO A 134 12.53 13.23 -1.20
N LEU A 135 12.45 13.90 -2.36
CA LEU A 135 11.25 13.97 -3.18
C LEU A 135 10.86 12.60 -3.72
N LEU A 136 11.83 11.81 -4.18
CA LEU A 136 11.59 10.45 -4.66
C LEU A 136 10.92 9.56 -3.60
N TYR A 137 11.34 9.64 -2.33
CA TYR A 137 10.73 8.86 -1.25
C TYR A 137 9.40 9.45 -0.75
N THR A 138 9.27 10.78 -0.77
CA THR A 138 8.09 11.46 -0.21
C THR A 138 6.89 11.45 -1.15
N LEU A 139 7.12 11.58 -2.46
CA LEU A 139 6.08 11.79 -3.47
C LEU A 139 5.51 10.49 -4.05
N ASN A 140 6.17 9.36 -3.85
CA ASN A 140 5.76 8.09 -4.44
C ASN A 140 5.07 7.17 -3.41
N LEU A 141 4.01 6.51 -3.85
CA LEU A 141 3.36 5.45 -3.11
C LEU A 141 4.11 4.14 -3.32
N LEU A 142 4.90 3.69 -2.34
CA LEU A 142 5.67 2.45 -2.45
C LEU A 142 4.80 1.24 -2.13
N THR A 143 4.83 0.22 -3.00
CA THR A 143 4.06 -1.00 -2.83
C THR A 143 4.93 -2.17 -2.40
N PHE A 144 4.53 -2.87 -1.34
CA PHE A 144 5.21 -4.07 -0.83
C PHE A 144 4.25 -5.26 -0.77
N HIS A 145 4.74 -6.43 -1.16
CA HIS A 145 3.97 -7.68 -1.18
C HIS A 145 4.30 -8.61 -0.01
N HIS A 146 5.44 -8.39 0.64
CA HIS A 146 5.87 -9.13 1.82
C HIS A 146 6.51 -8.20 2.85
N PRO A 147 6.41 -8.46 4.17
CA PRO A 147 7.06 -7.59 5.18
C PRO A 147 8.59 -7.59 5.06
N SER A 148 9.21 -8.66 4.57
CA SER A 148 10.67 -8.66 4.29
C SER A 148 11.06 -7.65 3.23
N ASP A 149 10.15 -7.32 2.31
CA ASP A 149 10.40 -6.39 1.23
C ASP A 149 10.58 -4.98 1.79
N ALA A 150 9.66 -4.55 2.65
CA ALA A 150 9.74 -3.29 3.38
C ALA A 150 11.01 -3.22 4.25
N ASN A 151 11.31 -4.29 4.99
CA ASN A 151 12.53 -4.38 5.80
C ASN A 151 13.80 -4.27 4.94
N MET A 152 13.89 -5.03 3.85
CA MET A 152 15.03 -4.98 2.93
C MET A 152 15.17 -3.59 2.33
N PHE A 153 14.07 -3.02 1.86
CA PHE A 153 14.04 -1.66 1.33
C PHE A 153 14.65 -0.67 2.32
N VAL A 154 14.17 -0.61 3.56
CA VAL A 154 14.67 0.37 4.55
C VAL A 154 16.10 0.09 5.00
N ARG A 155 16.44 -1.19 5.22
CA ARG A 155 17.68 -1.55 5.94
C ARG A 155 18.86 -1.82 5.02
N ALA A 156 18.62 -2.36 3.84
CA ALA A 156 19.68 -2.78 2.95
C ALA A 156 19.86 -1.84 1.75
N ILE A 157 18.78 -1.16 1.31
CA ILE A 157 18.79 -0.60 -0.04
C ILE A 157 18.50 0.91 -0.10
N ALA A 158 17.51 1.41 0.62
CA ALA A 158 17.29 2.85 0.75
C ALA A 158 18.42 3.45 1.59
N SER A 159 18.82 4.68 1.26
CA SER A 159 19.77 5.42 2.09
C SER A 159 19.18 5.61 3.49
N PRO A 160 19.92 5.35 4.58
CA PRO A 160 19.44 5.56 5.94
C PRO A 160 18.89 6.96 6.20
N SER A 161 19.43 7.97 5.52
CA SER A 161 18.98 9.36 5.62
C SER A 161 17.64 9.62 4.92
N PHE A 162 17.27 8.82 3.91
CA PHE A 162 16.09 9.06 3.10
C PHE A 162 14.96 8.07 3.30
N ALA A 163 15.24 6.82 3.72
CA ALA A 163 14.19 5.85 4.02
C ALA A 163 13.10 6.42 4.96
N PRO A 164 13.46 7.19 6.02
CA PRO A 164 12.47 7.83 6.89
C PRO A 164 11.53 8.82 6.18
N HIS A 165 11.91 9.38 5.03
CA HIS A 165 11.08 10.33 4.28
C HIS A 165 9.91 9.66 3.54
N THR A 166 9.90 8.32 3.49
CA THR A 166 8.79 7.57 2.90
C THR A 166 7.50 7.84 3.68
N SER A 167 6.58 8.55 3.05
CA SER A 167 5.36 9.04 3.72
C SER A 167 4.09 8.31 3.29
N GLN A 168 4.17 7.50 2.24
CA GLN A 168 3.02 6.80 1.66
C GLN A 168 3.39 5.36 1.32
N LEU A 169 2.61 4.40 1.84
CA LEU A 169 2.81 2.97 1.61
C LEU A 169 1.54 2.30 1.13
N ASN A 170 1.71 1.26 0.30
CA ASN A 170 0.65 0.38 -0.16
C ASN A 170 1.04 -1.09 0.09
N LEU A 171 0.41 -1.73 1.06
CA LEU A 171 0.72 -3.10 1.45
C LEU A 171 -0.27 -4.06 0.80
N HIS A 172 0.23 -5.01 0.01
CA HIS A 172 -0.61 -6.04 -0.61
C HIS A 172 -0.63 -7.28 0.26
N ILE A 173 -1.72 -7.45 1.00
CA ILE A 173 -1.84 -8.51 1.99
C ILE A 173 -2.84 -9.55 1.47
N ARG A 174 -2.37 -10.77 1.20
CA ARG A 174 -3.26 -11.90 0.94
C ARG A 174 -3.70 -12.49 2.27
N ALA A 175 -4.92 -13.03 2.35
CA ALA A 175 -5.43 -13.66 3.57
C ALA A 175 -4.50 -14.76 4.11
N GLN A 176 -3.81 -15.50 3.26
CA GLN A 176 -2.84 -16.54 3.67
C GLN A 176 -1.56 -15.97 4.32
N ASP A 177 -1.21 -14.71 4.00
CA ASP A 177 -0.01 -14.03 4.47
C ASP A 177 -0.32 -13.09 5.65
N THR A 178 -1.57 -13.00 6.11
CA THR A 178 -1.98 -12.12 7.22
C THR A 178 -1.07 -12.32 8.43
N ARG A 179 -0.83 -13.56 8.86
CA ARG A 179 -0.05 -13.85 10.07
C ARG A 179 1.39 -13.30 10.01
N ILE A 180 2.06 -13.38 8.86
CA ILE A 180 3.42 -12.87 8.74
C ILE A 180 3.42 -11.33 8.71
N TRP A 181 2.44 -10.71 8.07
CA TRP A 181 2.24 -9.27 8.09
C TRP A 181 1.94 -8.75 9.49
N MET A 182 1.06 -9.42 10.25
CA MET A 182 0.68 -8.97 11.60
C MET A 182 1.89 -8.80 12.51
N SER A 183 2.86 -9.71 12.47
CA SER A 183 4.08 -9.59 13.26
C SER A 183 4.85 -8.30 13.00
N TYR A 184 4.79 -7.76 11.77
CA TYR A 184 5.45 -6.52 11.38
C TYR A 184 4.56 -5.29 11.64
N LEU A 185 3.25 -5.40 11.37
CA LEU A 185 2.28 -4.32 11.54
C LEU A 185 2.01 -3.96 12.99
N THR A 186 2.02 -4.95 13.90
CA THR A 186 1.72 -4.74 15.33
C THR A 186 2.95 -4.68 16.20
N SER A 187 4.13 -4.90 15.64
CA SER A 187 5.39 -4.75 16.37
C SER A 187 5.55 -3.29 16.81
N ARG A 188 6.01 -3.11 18.04
CA ARG A 188 6.47 -1.82 18.58
C ARG A 188 7.98 -1.83 18.84
N ASP A 189 8.68 -2.80 18.25
CA ASP A 189 10.13 -2.85 18.32
C ASP A 189 10.71 -1.65 17.58
N SER A 190 11.57 -0.88 18.26
CA SER A 190 12.27 0.27 17.70
C SER A 190 13.27 -0.12 16.60
N LYS A 191 13.63 -1.40 16.48
CA LYS A 191 14.52 -1.92 15.44
C LYS A 191 13.77 -2.52 14.26
N ARG A 192 12.61 -3.13 14.47
CA ARG A 192 11.88 -3.89 13.44
C ARG A 192 10.37 -3.80 13.65
N SER A 193 9.80 -2.72 13.15
CA SER A 193 8.36 -2.50 13.07
C SER A 193 8.07 -1.59 11.88
N LEU A 194 6.82 -1.60 11.40
CA LEU A 194 6.39 -0.65 10.38
C LEU A 194 6.61 0.81 10.85
N GLU A 195 6.36 1.08 12.13
CA GLU A 195 6.52 2.41 12.74
C GLU A 195 7.99 2.83 12.79
N ALA A 196 8.89 1.94 13.21
CA ALA A 196 10.33 2.24 13.27
C ALA A 196 10.97 2.38 11.89
N ASP A 197 10.52 1.59 10.91
CA ASP A 197 11.06 1.64 9.55
C ASP A 197 10.55 2.86 8.77
N PHE A 198 9.34 3.35 9.08
CA PHE A 198 8.69 4.47 8.41
C PHE A 198 8.13 5.50 9.41
N PRO A 199 8.97 6.21 10.17
CA PRO A 199 8.53 7.10 11.26
C PRO A 199 7.73 8.33 10.79
N HIS A 200 7.83 8.71 9.50
CA HIS A 200 7.07 9.82 8.92
C HIS A 200 5.91 9.35 8.03
N LEU A 201 5.43 8.12 8.25
CA LEU A 201 4.29 7.58 7.52
C LEU A 201 3.05 8.47 7.73
N ARG A 202 2.49 9.00 6.64
CA ARG A 202 1.28 9.83 6.63
C ARG A 202 0.08 9.09 6.07
N GLN A 203 0.32 8.18 5.13
CA GLN A 203 -0.74 7.40 4.48
C GLN A 203 -0.34 5.94 4.39
N LEU A 204 -1.19 5.08 4.95
CA LEU A 204 -1.03 3.64 4.89
C LEU A 204 -2.21 3.04 4.14
N HIS A 205 -1.96 2.56 2.93
CA HIS A 205 -2.94 1.83 2.14
C HIS A 205 -2.68 0.33 2.31
N ILE A 206 -3.74 -0.44 2.56
CA ILE A 206 -3.67 -1.89 2.68
C ILE A 206 -4.65 -2.47 1.67
N ARG A 207 -4.12 -3.14 0.66
CA ARG A 207 -4.91 -3.88 -0.33
C ARG A 207 -5.04 -5.33 0.16
N PHE A 208 -6.12 -5.62 0.86
CA PHE A 208 -6.37 -6.94 1.46
C PHE A 208 -7.14 -7.85 0.49
N ARG A 209 -6.53 -8.96 0.09
CA ARG A 209 -7.16 -9.96 -0.79
C ARG A 209 -7.56 -11.21 -0.01
N SER A 210 -8.86 -11.41 0.18
CA SER A 210 -9.41 -12.64 0.76
C SER A 210 -9.92 -13.61 -0.31
N ASN A 211 -9.99 -14.88 0.06
CA ASN A 211 -10.46 -16.00 -0.75
C ASN A 211 -11.87 -16.46 -0.33
N LYS A 212 -12.57 -15.69 0.51
CA LYS A 212 -13.90 -16.05 1.03
C LYS A 212 -15.04 -15.95 0.02
N TRP A 213 -14.83 -15.34 -1.14
CA TRP A 213 -15.89 -15.24 -2.15
C TRP A 213 -16.24 -16.61 -2.71
N ASN A 214 -17.49 -17.06 -2.50
CA ASN A 214 -18.00 -18.31 -3.02
C ASN A 214 -19.07 -18.06 -4.10
N HIS A 215 -18.79 -18.49 -5.32
CA HIS A 215 -19.70 -18.34 -6.46
C HIS A 215 -20.98 -19.16 -6.36
N SER A 216 -21.06 -20.16 -5.47
CA SER A 216 -22.31 -20.91 -5.23
C SER A 216 -23.28 -20.16 -4.31
N HIS A 217 -22.82 -19.13 -3.60
CA HIS A 217 -23.67 -18.31 -2.74
C HIS A 217 -24.17 -17.08 -3.49
N THR A 218 -25.30 -16.53 -3.04
CA THR A 218 -25.79 -15.26 -3.59
C THR A 218 -24.78 -14.14 -3.31
N PRO A 219 -24.74 -13.08 -4.15
CA PRO A 219 -23.87 -11.94 -3.91
C PRO A 219 -24.07 -11.31 -2.52
N GLU A 220 -25.31 -11.22 -2.03
CA GLU A 220 -25.64 -10.66 -0.71
C GLU A 220 -25.06 -11.49 0.44
N ALA A 221 -25.16 -12.82 0.34
CA ALA A 221 -24.56 -13.72 1.32
C ALA A 221 -23.03 -13.60 1.35
N ASN A 222 -22.40 -13.38 0.19
CA ASN A 222 -20.96 -13.12 0.12
C ASN A 222 -20.58 -11.77 0.74
N LEU A 223 -21.32 -10.70 0.46
CA LEU A 223 -21.06 -9.37 1.07
C LEU A 223 -21.15 -9.41 2.60
N LYS A 224 -22.14 -10.14 3.13
CA LYS A 224 -22.25 -10.38 4.56
C LYS A 224 -21.04 -11.15 5.10
N ALA A 225 -20.67 -12.27 4.48
CA ALA A 225 -19.52 -13.07 4.89
C ALA A 225 -18.18 -12.30 4.86
N TRP A 226 -18.06 -11.32 3.98
CA TRP A 226 -16.91 -10.41 3.92
C TRP A 226 -16.91 -9.36 5.03
N SER A 227 -18.09 -8.87 5.41
CA SER A 227 -18.24 -7.94 6.53
C SER A 227 -17.83 -8.61 7.86
N ASP A 228 -18.01 -9.93 7.95
CA ASP A 228 -17.65 -10.78 9.09
C ASP A 228 -16.28 -11.48 8.93
N ASP A 229 -15.38 -10.97 8.08
CA ASP A 229 -14.06 -11.59 7.88
C ASP A 229 -13.10 -11.33 9.05
N SER A 230 -12.98 -12.31 9.96
CA SER A 230 -12.08 -12.21 11.13
C SER A 230 -10.61 -11.86 10.80
N ARG A 231 -10.09 -12.21 9.62
CA ARG A 231 -8.72 -11.82 9.22
C ARG A 231 -8.62 -10.35 8.82
N LEU A 232 -9.69 -9.79 8.28
CA LEU A 232 -9.78 -8.37 8.01
C LEU A 232 -9.84 -7.59 9.32
N ASP A 233 -10.66 -8.06 10.28
CA ASP A 233 -10.75 -7.46 11.61
C ASP A 233 -9.40 -7.51 12.34
N GLU A 234 -8.68 -8.63 12.27
CA GLU A 234 -7.33 -8.77 12.82
C GLU A 234 -6.37 -7.69 12.27
N ILE A 235 -6.40 -7.44 10.96
CA ILE A 235 -5.58 -6.39 10.33
C ILE A 235 -5.99 -5.01 10.82
N ILE A 236 -7.29 -4.70 10.80
CA ILE A 236 -7.84 -3.39 11.19
C ILE A 236 -7.51 -3.09 12.66
N ASP A 237 -7.78 -4.03 13.56
CA ASP A 237 -7.49 -3.87 14.99
C ASP A 237 -5.99 -3.79 15.24
N GLY A 238 -5.18 -4.59 14.56
CA GLY A 238 -3.73 -4.56 14.70
C GLY A 238 -3.13 -3.20 14.35
N VAL A 239 -3.46 -2.65 13.17
CA VAL A 239 -2.94 -1.33 12.76
C VAL A 239 -3.52 -0.20 13.61
N ARG A 240 -4.80 -0.30 13.99
CA ARG A 240 -5.44 0.68 14.88
C ARG A 240 -4.75 0.71 16.24
N ASN A 241 -4.42 -0.44 16.83
CA ASN A 241 -3.76 -0.50 18.14
C ASN A 241 -2.36 0.12 18.16
N VAL A 242 -1.68 0.21 17.01
CA VAL A 242 -0.39 0.88 16.88
C VAL A 242 -0.57 2.38 16.68
N TYR A 243 -1.35 2.78 15.66
CA TYR A 243 -1.38 4.18 15.21
C TYR A 243 -2.53 5.02 15.80
N LEU A 244 -3.59 4.38 16.30
CA LEU A 244 -4.82 5.01 16.79
C LEU A 244 -5.25 4.43 18.15
N PRO A 245 -4.39 4.45 19.18
CA PRO A 245 -4.73 3.89 20.49
C PRO A 245 -5.97 4.59 21.08
N SER A 246 -6.87 3.79 21.65
CA SER A 246 -8.25 4.17 22.06
C SER A 246 -8.36 5.37 23.01
N GLY A 247 -7.25 5.89 23.57
CA GLY A 247 -7.22 7.13 24.36
C GLY A 247 -7.19 8.43 23.55
N SER A 248 -6.89 8.38 22.25
CA SER A 248 -6.78 9.56 21.37
C SER A 248 -8.11 10.02 20.75
N ALA A 249 -9.14 9.16 20.77
CA ALA A 249 -10.40 9.40 20.08
C ALA A 249 -11.29 10.48 20.72
N GLN A 250 -11.10 10.80 22.02
CA GLN A 250 -11.93 11.81 22.68
C GLN A 250 -11.45 13.26 22.51
N LEU A 251 -10.19 13.48 22.14
CA LEU A 251 -9.64 14.84 22.02
C LEU A 251 -9.78 15.44 20.61
N SER A 252 -9.92 14.60 19.57
CA SER A 252 -9.42 14.98 18.25
C SER A 252 -10.39 15.59 17.25
N LYS A 253 -11.70 15.75 17.51
CA LYS A 253 -12.56 16.49 16.56
C LYS A 253 -12.50 18.00 16.81
N HIS A 254 -12.53 18.42 18.07
CA HIS A 254 -12.45 19.84 18.43
C HIS A 254 -11.01 20.38 18.35
N GLU A 255 -10.02 19.57 18.72
CA GLU A 255 -8.62 20.01 18.78
C GLU A 255 -7.95 20.05 17.40
N ARG A 256 -8.39 19.23 16.44
CA ARG A 256 -7.97 19.31 15.03
C ARG A 256 -8.43 20.61 14.36
N ASP A 257 -9.64 21.06 14.66
CA ASP A 257 -10.14 22.34 14.14
C ASP A 257 -9.40 23.51 14.80
N ILE A 258 -9.11 23.46 16.11
CA ILE A 258 -8.40 24.55 16.81
C ILE A 258 -6.93 24.69 16.35
N ARG A 259 -6.21 23.58 16.15
CA ARG A 259 -4.80 23.62 15.70
C ARG A 259 -4.63 24.17 14.28
N ASN A 260 -5.64 24.05 13.42
CA ASN A 260 -5.57 24.61 12.07
C ASN A 260 -5.81 26.13 12.03
N TYR A 261 -6.34 26.73 13.11
CA TYR A 261 -6.70 28.15 13.15
C TYR A 261 -5.68 29.07 13.85
N PHE A 262 -4.76 28.54 14.66
CA PHE A 262 -3.77 29.35 15.37
C PHE A 262 -2.34 28.84 15.15
N PRO A 263 -1.56 29.45 14.24
CA PRO A 263 -0.11 29.26 14.24
C PRO A 263 0.44 29.82 15.57
N PRO A 264 1.41 29.15 16.21
CA PRO A 264 1.96 29.63 17.47
C PRO A 264 2.75 30.91 17.21
N HIS A 265 2.19 32.04 17.63
CA HIS A 265 2.92 33.30 17.72
C HIS A 265 3.94 33.19 18.85
N GLY A 266 5.22 33.33 18.50
CA GLY A 266 6.31 33.39 19.46
C GLY A 266 6.25 34.69 20.26
N GLU A 267 6.05 34.58 21.56
CA GLU A 267 6.40 35.65 22.50
C GLU A 267 7.72 35.29 23.18
N ALA A 268 8.74 36.10 22.84
CA ALA A 268 10.02 36.10 23.50
C ALA A 268 9.91 36.88 24.82
N THR A 269 10.13 36.22 25.95
CA THR A 269 10.51 36.91 27.19
C THR A 269 11.79 36.31 27.76
N ASN A 270 12.81 37.16 27.83
CA ASN A 270 14.11 36.90 28.41
C ASN A 270 14.01 36.96 29.94
N HIS A 271 14.27 35.85 30.64
CA HIS A 271 14.78 35.91 32.00
C HIS A 271 15.96 34.95 32.19
N HIS A 272 17.12 35.57 32.37
CA HIS A 272 18.35 34.97 32.88
C HIS A 272 18.12 34.45 34.30
N SER A 273 18.25 33.14 34.51
CA SER A 273 18.62 32.56 35.81
C SER A 273 19.23 31.16 35.65
N HIS A 274 20.07 30.84 36.64
CA HIS A 274 21.10 29.82 36.72
C HIS A 274 20.82 28.43 36.14
N ARG A 275 21.83 27.94 35.40
CA ARG A 275 21.83 26.74 34.56
C ARG A 275 22.23 25.50 35.39
N HIS A 276 21.24 24.82 35.96
CA HIS A 276 21.35 23.38 36.21
C HIS A 276 21.08 22.67 34.88
N THR A 277 22.08 21.96 34.35
CA THR A 277 21.94 21.13 33.16
C THR A 277 21.18 19.84 33.53
N THR A 278 19.88 19.97 33.78
CA THR A 278 18.97 18.84 33.60
C THR A 278 18.92 18.59 32.10
N THR A 279 19.53 17.48 31.66
CA THR A 279 19.41 16.94 30.30
C THR A 279 17.93 16.68 30.04
N THR A 280 17.24 17.73 29.61
CA THR A 280 15.84 17.70 29.22
C THR A 280 15.85 16.91 27.94
N ALA A 281 15.30 15.69 27.99
CA ALA A 281 15.15 14.85 26.81
C ALA A 281 14.53 15.72 25.70
N PRO A 282 15.11 15.71 24.49
CA PRO A 282 14.59 16.51 23.40
C PRO A 282 13.08 16.24 23.26
N PRO A 283 12.26 17.29 23.07
CA PRO A 283 10.82 17.14 23.00
C PRO A 283 10.48 16.09 21.94
N GLU A 284 9.81 15.00 22.36
CA GLU A 284 9.35 13.97 21.44
C GLU A 284 8.53 14.63 20.34
N ARG A 285 9.05 14.59 19.11
CA ARG A 285 8.33 15.09 17.94
C ARG A 285 7.18 14.11 17.69
N HIS A 286 6.01 14.41 18.24
CA HIS A 286 4.79 13.68 17.91
C HIS A 286 4.39 14.00 16.47
N TYR A 287 4.68 13.07 15.55
CA TYR A 287 4.11 13.09 14.21
C TYR A 287 2.62 12.74 14.28
N PRO A 288 1.77 13.33 13.41
CA PRO A 288 0.37 12.97 13.35
C PRO A 288 0.22 11.50 12.93
N SER A 289 -0.73 10.79 13.53
CA SER A 289 -1.06 9.43 13.13
C SER A 289 -1.39 9.35 11.63
N PRO A 290 -0.92 8.33 10.91
CA PRO A 290 -1.22 8.18 9.49
C PRO A 290 -2.71 7.97 9.25
N THR A 291 -3.19 8.41 8.08
CA THR A 291 -4.48 7.98 7.55
C THR A 291 -4.37 6.54 7.07
N ILE A 292 -5.19 5.65 7.62
CA ILE A 292 -5.17 4.23 7.27
C ILE A 292 -6.37 3.93 6.37
N LYS A 293 -6.09 3.41 5.18
CA LYS A 293 -7.09 2.97 4.20
C LYS A 293 -6.93 1.48 3.93
N VAL A 294 -8.00 0.71 4.11
CA VAL A 294 -8.05 -0.71 3.79
C VAL A 294 -9.02 -0.91 2.63
N VAL A 295 -8.54 -1.55 1.57
CA VAL A 295 -9.33 -1.95 0.40
C VAL A 295 -9.41 -3.47 0.39
N CYS A 296 -10.60 -3.99 0.65
CA CYS A 296 -10.92 -5.40 0.51
C CYS A 296 -11.10 -5.73 -0.97
N VAL A 297 -10.27 -6.60 -1.52
CA VAL A 297 -10.28 -6.92 -2.94
C VAL A 297 -10.73 -8.36 -3.14
N CYS A 298 -11.76 -8.55 -3.96
CA CYS A 298 -12.22 -9.88 -4.34
C CYS A 298 -12.40 -10.01 -5.85
N ARG A 299 -12.25 -11.25 -6.35
CA ARG A 299 -12.58 -11.59 -7.74
C ARG A 299 -13.99 -12.16 -7.78
N VAL A 300 -14.81 -11.65 -8.68
CA VAL A 300 -16.21 -12.05 -8.82
C VAL A 300 -16.48 -12.53 -10.24
N HIS A 301 -17.45 -13.44 -10.38
CA HIS A 301 -17.92 -13.88 -11.68
C HIS A 301 -18.78 -12.78 -12.32
N THR A 302 -18.82 -12.72 -13.65
CA THR A 302 -19.56 -11.68 -14.41
C THR A 302 -21.03 -11.58 -14.00
N SER A 303 -21.70 -12.72 -13.74
CA SER A 303 -23.09 -12.71 -13.26
C SER A 303 -23.25 -11.99 -11.92
N HIS A 304 -22.35 -12.22 -10.96
CA HIS A 304 -22.40 -11.58 -9.65
C HIS A 304 -22.02 -10.10 -9.75
N PHE A 305 -21.01 -9.77 -10.57
CA PHE A 305 -20.62 -8.38 -10.83
C PHE A 305 -21.81 -7.57 -11.36
N ASN A 306 -22.53 -8.11 -12.36
CA ASN A 306 -23.70 -7.44 -12.93
C ASN A 306 -24.78 -7.24 -11.87
N ILE A 307 -25.15 -8.28 -11.11
CA ILE A 307 -26.18 -8.17 -10.04
C ILE A 307 -25.85 -7.06 -9.02
N LEU A 308 -24.56 -6.92 -8.68
CA LEU A 308 -24.09 -5.94 -7.69
C LEU A 308 -23.93 -4.52 -8.24
N THR A 309 -23.76 -4.35 -9.55
CA THR A 309 -23.42 -3.05 -10.15
C THR A 309 -24.53 -2.48 -11.03
N THR A 310 -25.51 -3.28 -11.43
CA THR A 310 -26.68 -2.81 -12.16
C THR A 310 -27.86 -2.58 -11.22
N ASP A 311 -28.61 -1.50 -11.48
CA ASP A 311 -29.88 -1.29 -10.80
C ASP A 311 -30.84 -2.45 -11.09
N PRO A 312 -31.63 -2.88 -10.08
CA PRO A 312 -32.65 -3.88 -10.30
C PRO A 312 -33.64 -3.31 -11.32
N PRO A 313 -34.15 -4.14 -12.26
CA PRO A 313 -35.16 -3.68 -13.18
C PRO A 313 -36.34 -3.11 -12.37
N PRO A 314 -36.93 -1.97 -12.80
CA PRO A 314 -38.08 -1.42 -12.10
C PRO A 314 -39.16 -2.51 -12.01
N PRO A 315 -39.86 -2.62 -10.86
CA PRO A 315 -40.90 -3.63 -10.69
C PRO A 315 -41.87 -3.49 -11.86
N LEU A 316 -42.06 -4.57 -12.62
CA LEU A 316 -42.99 -4.56 -13.73
C LEU A 316 -44.34 -4.05 -13.19
N PRO A 317 -44.99 -3.08 -13.85
CA PRO A 317 -46.28 -2.57 -13.40
C PRO A 317 -47.17 -3.79 -13.22
N ALA A 318 -47.72 -3.94 -12.00
CA ALA A 318 -48.59 -5.06 -11.67
C ALA A 318 -49.63 -5.15 -12.78
N SER A 319 -49.51 -6.16 -13.64
CA SER A 319 -50.42 -6.28 -14.77
C SER A 319 -51.81 -6.33 -14.15
N PRO A 320 -52.72 -5.41 -14.53
CA PRO A 320 -54.04 -5.39 -13.94
C PRO A 320 -54.61 -6.78 -14.11
N LEU A 321 -54.89 -7.42 -12.97
CA LEU A 321 -55.43 -8.76 -12.84
C LEU A 321 -56.90 -8.72 -13.29
N ASN A 322 -57.14 -8.32 -14.55
CA ASN A 322 -58.42 -8.44 -15.23
C ASN A 322 -58.50 -9.83 -15.83
N GLY A 323 -58.47 -10.84 -14.96
CA GLY A 323 -58.96 -12.17 -15.29
C GLY A 323 -60.48 -12.18 -15.10
N PRO A 324 -61.27 -12.70 -16.05
CA PRO A 324 -62.70 -12.84 -15.88
C PRO A 324 -63.00 -13.81 -14.72
N ASP A 325 -63.92 -13.38 -13.85
CA ASP A 325 -64.51 -14.18 -12.77
C ASP A 325 -65.07 -15.49 -13.34
N LEU A 326 -64.32 -16.59 -13.16
CA LEU A 326 -64.84 -17.95 -13.32
C LEU A 326 -64.98 -18.55 -11.94
N SER A 327 -66.08 -18.18 -11.28
CA SER A 327 -66.65 -18.93 -10.19
C SER A 327 -67.16 -20.27 -10.72
N ASN A 328 -66.44 -21.37 -10.44
CA ASN A 328 -67.11 -22.64 -10.16
C ASN A 328 -66.19 -23.73 -9.58
N ALA A 329 -66.61 -24.17 -8.38
CA ALA A 329 -66.62 -25.55 -7.88
C ALA A 329 -65.30 -26.29 -7.55
N ASN A 330 -65.05 -26.35 -6.23
CA ASN A 330 -64.98 -27.57 -5.41
C ASN A 330 -64.02 -28.71 -5.80
N ASN A 331 -62.95 -28.86 -5.02
CA ASN A 331 -62.68 -29.98 -4.08
C ASN A 331 -61.20 -30.39 -4.06
N GLY A 332 -60.61 -30.39 -2.86
CA GLY A 332 -59.58 -31.37 -2.51
C GLY A 332 -58.21 -30.81 -2.13
N THR A 333 -57.85 -31.04 -0.87
CA THR A 333 -56.49 -31.02 -0.28
C THR A 333 -55.78 -29.66 -0.19
N GLY A 334 -56.03 -28.97 0.94
CA GLY A 334 -55.28 -27.82 1.39
C GLY A 334 -53.84 -28.16 1.76
N VAL A 335 -52.91 -27.75 0.90
CA VAL A 335 -51.53 -27.49 1.27
C VAL A 335 -51.46 -26.02 1.65
N ILE A 336 -51.34 -25.72 2.94
CA ILE A 336 -51.15 -24.36 3.45
C ILE A 336 -49.78 -23.90 2.95
N GLN A 337 -49.77 -23.18 1.82
CA GLN A 337 -48.59 -22.50 1.32
C GLN A 337 -48.35 -21.30 2.25
N GLN A 338 -47.61 -21.55 3.33
CA GLN A 338 -47.11 -20.49 4.22
C GLN A 338 -46.23 -19.58 3.37
N THR A 339 -46.76 -18.41 3.00
CA THR A 339 -45.95 -17.27 2.56
C THR A 339 -44.91 -17.03 3.66
N PRO A 340 -43.60 -17.17 3.38
CA PRO A 340 -42.58 -16.93 4.38
C PRO A 340 -42.76 -15.50 4.89
N PRO A 341 -42.69 -15.28 6.22
CA PRO A 341 -42.88 -13.96 6.80
C PRO A 341 -41.87 -13.01 6.15
N THR A 342 -42.35 -11.95 5.51
CA THR A 342 -41.54 -10.84 5.04
C THR A 342 -40.92 -10.19 6.27
N ILE A 343 -39.74 -10.66 6.66
CA ILE A 343 -38.92 -10.04 7.69
C ILE A 343 -38.60 -8.65 7.14
N ALA A 344 -39.18 -7.61 7.74
CA ALA A 344 -38.84 -6.24 7.43
C ALA A 344 -37.32 -6.09 7.63
N LEU A 345 -36.60 -5.87 6.52
CA LEU A 345 -35.17 -5.59 6.57
C LEU A 345 -34.95 -4.35 7.45
N PRO A 346 -33.88 -4.32 8.27
CA PRO A 346 -33.53 -3.13 9.03
C PRO A 346 -33.49 -1.91 8.10
N PRO A 347 -34.04 -0.75 8.52
CA PRO A 347 -34.21 0.42 7.67
C PRO A 347 -32.89 1.02 7.12
N ASP A 348 -31.74 0.62 7.67
CA ASP A 348 -30.44 1.27 7.46
C ASP A 348 -29.72 0.92 6.14
N HIS A 349 -30.24 0.02 5.30
CA HIS A 349 -29.57 -0.38 4.04
C HIS A 349 -30.16 0.25 2.77
N THR A 350 -31.03 1.24 2.90
CA THR A 350 -31.71 1.86 1.75
C THR A 350 -30.95 3.03 1.14
N THR A 351 -30.05 3.65 1.90
CA THR A 351 -29.23 4.77 1.45
C THR A 351 -27.79 4.32 1.21
N PRO A 352 -27.18 4.67 0.06
CA PRO A 352 -25.75 4.44 -0.16
C PRO A 352 -24.93 5.10 0.94
N VAL A 353 -23.90 4.40 1.42
CA VAL A 353 -22.93 4.92 2.39
C VAL A 353 -22.19 6.11 1.76
N LYS A 354 -21.93 7.18 2.54
CA LYS A 354 -21.10 8.31 2.10
C LYS A 354 -19.67 8.17 2.62
N GLU A 355 -18.75 8.91 2.01
CA GLU A 355 -17.35 8.89 2.43
C GLU A 355 -17.20 9.35 3.88
N ASN A 356 -16.54 8.53 4.70
CA ASN A 356 -16.36 8.68 6.15
C ASN A 356 -17.61 8.44 7.01
N ASP A 357 -18.73 7.96 6.46
CA ASP A 357 -19.83 7.46 7.28
C ASP A 357 -19.40 6.21 8.06
N PRO A 358 -19.98 5.93 9.24
CA PRO A 358 -19.66 4.73 9.99
C PRO A 358 -19.89 3.46 9.16
N PHE A 359 -19.00 2.47 9.30
CA PHE A 359 -19.12 1.21 8.58
C PHE A 359 -20.25 0.36 9.16
N HIS A 360 -21.28 0.09 8.34
CA HIS A 360 -22.44 -0.72 8.69
C HIS A 360 -22.51 -2.06 7.93
N GLY A 361 -21.39 -2.49 7.32
CA GLY A 361 -21.33 -3.63 6.41
C GLY A 361 -21.38 -3.22 4.94
N PHE A 362 -21.02 -4.14 4.05
CA PHE A 362 -21.10 -3.90 2.61
C PHE A 362 -22.50 -4.23 2.08
N ALA A 363 -23.10 -3.30 1.31
CA ALA A 363 -24.38 -3.54 0.67
C ALA A 363 -24.29 -3.40 -0.87
N PRO A 364 -25.17 -4.07 -1.64
CA PRO A 364 -25.20 -3.91 -3.11
C PRO A 364 -25.43 -2.46 -3.55
N ILE A 365 -26.21 -1.69 -2.78
CA ILE A 365 -26.53 -0.29 -3.12
C ILE A 365 -25.26 0.59 -3.19
N ASP A 366 -24.26 0.29 -2.37
CA ASP A 366 -22.98 1.01 -2.35
C ASP A 366 -22.20 0.80 -3.65
N LEU A 367 -22.24 -0.42 -4.18
CA LEU A 367 -21.57 -0.78 -5.44
C LEU A 367 -22.29 -0.26 -6.68
N ARG A 368 -23.62 -0.13 -6.64
CA ARG A 368 -24.42 0.47 -7.74
C ARG A 368 -24.17 1.96 -7.88
N SER A 369 -23.96 2.65 -6.76
CA SER A 369 -23.63 4.08 -6.77
C SER A 369 -22.20 4.38 -7.26
N ALA A 370 -21.33 3.37 -7.24
CA ALA A 370 -19.93 3.53 -7.58
C ALA A 370 -19.68 3.51 -9.09
N PRO A 371 -18.82 4.39 -9.63
CA PRO A 371 -18.46 4.35 -11.04
C PRO A 371 -17.68 3.07 -11.35
N THR A 372 -18.13 2.31 -12.35
CA THR A 372 -17.39 1.16 -12.85
C THR A 372 -16.21 1.64 -13.71
N LYS A 373 -14.99 1.22 -13.37
CA LYS A 373 -13.78 1.49 -14.15
C LYS A 373 -13.37 0.24 -14.92
N ARG A 374 -12.79 0.41 -16.10
CA ARG A 374 -12.14 -0.69 -16.83
C ARG A 374 -10.63 -0.52 -16.74
N LEU A 375 -9.98 -1.48 -16.09
CA LEU A 375 -8.53 -1.55 -16.04
C LEU A 375 -8.05 -2.53 -17.10
N ARG A 376 -7.12 -2.10 -17.96
CA ARG A 376 -6.48 -2.95 -18.94
C ARG A 376 -5.16 -3.45 -18.38
N ASP A 377 -5.11 -4.72 -18.05
CA ASP A 377 -3.88 -5.41 -17.69
C ASP A 377 -3.32 -6.10 -18.95
N PRO A 378 -2.04 -5.86 -19.33
CA PRO A 378 -1.43 -6.48 -20.51
C PRO A 378 -1.47 -8.01 -20.50
N ASP A 379 -1.38 -8.62 -19.31
CA ASP A 379 -1.26 -10.07 -19.15
C ASP A 379 -2.62 -10.72 -18.88
N LEU A 380 -3.46 -10.06 -18.08
CA LEU A 380 -4.75 -10.59 -17.61
C LEU A 380 -5.94 -10.15 -18.48
N GLY A 381 -5.78 -9.15 -19.35
CA GLY A 381 -6.82 -8.61 -20.19
C GLY A 381 -7.59 -7.44 -19.56
N SER A 382 -8.82 -7.20 -20.01
CA SER A 382 -9.69 -6.17 -19.45
C SER A 382 -10.34 -6.67 -18.17
N THR A 383 -10.28 -5.87 -17.11
CA THR A 383 -10.95 -6.13 -15.84
C THR A 383 -11.92 -4.99 -15.54
N ALA A 384 -13.19 -5.31 -15.34
CA ALA A 384 -14.16 -4.36 -14.79
C ALA A 384 -13.99 -4.30 -13.27
N ILE A 385 -13.90 -3.08 -12.74
CA ILE A 385 -13.67 -2.78 -11.33
C ILE A 385 -14.81 -1.90 -10.83
N ALA A 386 -15.40 -2.27 -9.71
CA ALA A 386 -16.29 -1.41 -8.94
C ALA A 386 -15.80 -1.36 -7.49
N GLN A 387 -15.78 -0.17 -6.89
CA GLN A 387 -15.27 0.05 -5.55
C GLN A 387 -16.25 0.89 -4.75
N THR A 388 -16.65 0.43 -3.57
CA THR A 388 -17.47 1.23 -2.65
C THR A 388 -16.69 2.47 -2.19
N VAL A 389 -17.40 3.49 -1.72
CA VAL A 389 -16.74 4.58 -0.98
C VAL A 389 -16.05 4.06 0.28
N PHE A 390 -15.14 4.86 0.83
CA PHE A 390 -14.49 4.56 2.09
C PHE A 390 -15.42 4.90 3.27
N ALA A 391 -15.77 3.88 4.06
CA ALA A 391 -16.53 4.01 5.30
C ALA A 391 -15.59 3.93 6.51
N ASP A 392 -15.89 4.64 7.59
CA ASP A 392 -15.08 4.63 8.81
C ASP A 392 -15.40 3.40 9.67
N LYS A 393 -14.43 2.47 9.78
CA LYS A 393 -14.46 1.37 10.73
C LYS A 393 -13.43 1.64 11.81
N ASN A 394 -13.86 2.29 12.89
CA ASN A 394 -13.05 2.56 14.09
C ASN A 394 -11.79 3.43 13.84
N GLY A 395 -11.89 4.45 12.99
CA GLY A 395 -10.77 5.30 12.59
C GLY A 395 -9.96 4.76 11.41
N VAL A 396 -10.31 3.57 10.89
CA VAL A 396 -9.71 2.98 9.69
C VAL A 396 -10.73 3.05 8.55
N LEU A 397 -10.34 3.68 7.45
CA LEU A 397 -11.19 3.84 6.28
C LEU A 397 -11.24 2.53 5.49
N LEU A 398 -12.41 1.92 5.36
CA LEU A 398 -12.62 0.63 4.73
C LEU A 398 -13.45 0.76 3.44
N SER A 399 -13.02 0.07 2.38
CA SER A 399 -13.79 -0.07 1.13
C SER A 399 -13.74 -1.50 0.60
N LEU A 400 -14.70 -1.88 -0.24
CA LEU A 400 -14.73 -3.13 -0.99
C LEU A 400 -14.53 -2.83 -2.48
N GLU A 401 -13.57 -3.51 -3.09
CA GLU A 401 -13.30 -3.52 -4.52
C GLU A 401 -13.60 -4.91 -5.09
N ILE A 402 -14.55 -4.97 -6.04
CA ILE A 402 -14.88 -6.19 -6.77
C ILE A 402 -14.27 -6.12 -8.17
N ASN A 403 -13.58 -7.19 -8.56
CA ASN A 403 -12.92 -7.33 -9.85
C ASN A 403 -13.57 -8.44 -10.67
N CYS A 404 -14.09 -8.10 -11.84
CA CYS A 404 -14.59 -9.05 -12.83
C CYS A 404 -13.63 -9.11 -14.02
N LEU A 405 -13.01 -10.26 -14.23
CA LEU A 405 -12.22 -10.51 -15.43
C LEU A 405 -13.18 -10.67 -16.60
N ASP A 406 -13.00 -9.87 -17.66
CA ASP A 406 -13.69 -10.15 -18.91
C ASP A 406 -13.15 -11.48 -19.43
N PRO A 407 -14.01 -12.47 -19.75
CA PRO A 407 -13.53 -13.67 -20.44
C PRO A 407 -12.84 -13.18 -21.71
N LYS A 408 -11.57 -13.58 -21.92
CA LYS A 408 -10.79 -13.18 -23.09
C LYS A 408 -11.67 -13.43 -24.31
N LYS A 409 -12.22 -12.37 -24.90
CA LYS A 409 -12.77 -12.47 -26.26
C LYS A 409 -11.56 -12.85 -27.09
N GLU A 410 -11.52 -14.09 -27.56
CA GLU A 410 -10.51 -14.49 -28.53
C GLU A 410 -10.46 -13.39 -29.59
N PRO A 411 -9.28 -12.84 -29.91
CA PRO A 411 -9.18 -11.83 -30.93
C PRO A 411 -9.82 -12.43 -32.18
N VAL A 412 -10.96 -11.86 -32.60
CA VAL A 412 -11.57 -12.22 -33.86
C VAL A 412 -10.52 -11.87 -34.89
N LEU A 413 -9.81 -12.89 -35.39
CA LEU A 413 -8.87 -12.73 -36.49
C LEU A 413 -9.71 -12.22 -37.65
N LEU A 414 -9.68 -10.91 -37.87
CA LEU A 414 -10.21 -10.29 -39.08
C LEU A 414 -9.32 -10.82 -40.21
N GLY A 415 -9.80 -11.87 -40.88
CA GLY A 415 -9.19 -12.46 -42.06
C GLY A 415 -9.40 -11.62 -43.31
#